data_AF-A0A833MRV3-F1
#
_entry.id   AF-A0A833MRV3-F1
#
_cell.length_a   1.000
_cell.length_b   1.000
_cell.length_c   1.000
_cell.angle_alpha   90.00
_cell.angle_beta   90.00
_cell.angle_gamma   90.00
#
_symmetry.space_group_name_H-M   'P 1'
#
loop_
_entity.id
_entity.type
_entity.pdbx_description
1 polymer ?
#
loop_
_entity_poly.entity_id
_entity_poly.type
_entity_poly.pdbx_seq_one_letter_code
_entity_poly.pdbx_strand_id
1 'polypeptide(L)'
;MTSKLLGIGLAVALPGWVFFIVLGRTTVRRLDRNPETARRLGTEFMSGWRIFNVAYALVVPMAFFRIAENGPLAGLHADARAVRRHTGRFDYVLAHLFFWTFMTLALLLGVTTLLNRLGVID
;
A
#
# COMPACT_ATOMS: atom_id res chain seq x y z
N MET A 1 -27.10 -4.82 -10.30
CA MET A 1 -25.71 -5.33 -10.16
C MET A 1 -24.93 -4.61 -9.05
N THR A 2 -25.18 -3.31 -8.89
CA THR A 2 -24.53 -2.37 -7.96
C THR A 2 -24.51 -2.80 -6.49
N SER A 3 -25.64 -3.22 -5.90
CA SER A 3 -25.69 -3.58 -4.47
C SER A 3 -24.85 -4.81 -4.12
N LYS A 4 -24.71 -5.77 -5.04
CA LYS A 4 -23.86 -6.97 -4.85
C LYS A 4 -22.38 -6.62 -4.93
N LEU A 5 -21.99 -5.78 -5.90
CA LEU A 5 -20.62 -5.27 -6.03
C LEU A 5 -20.20 -4.42 -4.82
N LEU A 6 -21.12 -3.58 -4.32
CA LEU A 6 -20.91 -2.83 -3.07
C LEU A 6 -20.72 -3.77 -1.87
N GLY A 7 -21.56 -4.81 -1.75
CA GLY A 7 -21.42 -5.82 -0.69
C GLY A 7 -20.08 -6.55 -0.72
N ILE A 8 -19.64 -6.99 -1.90
CA ILE A 8 -18.33 -7.63 -2.10
C ILE A 8 -17.20 -6.63 -1.80
N GLY A 9 -17.32 -5.39 -2.30
CA GLY A 9 -16.35 -4.32 -2.05
C GLY A 9 -16.16 -4.05 -0.56
N LEU A 10 -17.24 -3.96 0.20
CA LEU A 10 -17.20 -3.78 1.66
C LEU A 10 -16.59 -5.00 2.36
N ALA A 11 -16.97 -6.21 1.97
CA ALA A 11 -16.44 -7.45 2.54
C ALA A 11 -14.91 -7.58 2.38
N VAL A 12 -14.36 -7.04 1.29
CA VAL A 12 -12.91 -7.00 1.03
C VAL A 12 -12.23 -5.80 1.70
N ALA A 13 -12.86 -4.62 1.65
CA ALA A 13 -12.30 -3.39 2.19
C ALA A 13 -12.14 -3.42 3.71
N LEU A 14 -13.11 -3.98 4.43
CA LEU A 14 -13.09 -4.01 5.90
C LEU A 14 -11.86 -4.75 6.48
N PRO A 15 -11.54 -5.99 6.04
CA PRO A 15 -10.27 -6.63 6.40
C PRO A 15 -9.05 -5.81 6.00
N GLY A 16 -9.08 -5.17 4.82
CA GLY A 16 -8.02 -4.27 4.36
C GLY A 16 -7.74 -3.16 5.38
N TRP A 17 -8.79 -2.49 5.86
CA TRP A 17 -8.66 -1.45 6.88
C TRP A 17 -8.11 -1.97 8.22
N VAL A 18 -8.47 -3.19 8.60
CA VAL A 18 -7.85 -3.84 9.77
C VAL A 18 -6.35 -4.01 9.54
N PHE A 19 -5.93 -4.56 8.40
CA PHE A 19 -4.50 -4.69 8.09
C PHE A 19 -3.79 -3.34 8.03
N PHE A 20 -4.43 -2.29 7.49
CA PHE A 20 -3.90 -0.93 7.48
C PHE A 20 -3.60 -0.42 8.89
N ILE A 21 -4.55 -0.55 9.80
CA ILE A 21 -4.39 -0.10 11.20
C ILE A 21 -3.31 -0.90 11.91
N VAL A 22 -3.30 -2.23 11.74
CA VAL A 22 -2.28 -3.11 12.37
C VAL A 22 -0.90 -2.77 11.82
N LEU A 23 -0.74 -2.62 10.50
CA LEU A 23 0.54 -2.30 9.86
C LEU A 23 1.05 -0.93 10.30
N GLY A 24 0.15 0.06 10.41
CA GLY A 24 0.45 1.38 10.93
C GLY A 24 0.97 1.34 12.37
N ARG A 25 0.26 0.64 13.26
CA ARG A 25 0.59 0.61 14.69
C ARG A 25 1.79 -0.27 15.03
N THR A 26 2.05 -1.32 14.27
CA THR A 26 3.13 -2.27 14.54
C THR A 26 4.39 -1.92 13.75
N THR A 27 4.33 -2.00 12.43
CA THR A 27 5.50 -1.84 11.54
C THR A 27 5.87 -0.37 11.35
N VAL A 28 4.93 0.47 10.91
CA VAL A 28 5.24 1.86 10.53
C VAL A 28 5.64 2.68 11.75
N ARG A 29 4.90 2.56 12.86
CA ARG A 29 5.26 3.24 14.12
C ARG A 29 6.64 2.84 14.63
N ARG A 30 7.04 1.57 14.45
CA ARG A 30 8.38 1.08 14.83
C ARG A 30 9.46 1.67 13.92
N LEU A 31 9.23 1.69 12.61
CA LEU A 31 10.15 2.28 11.63
C LEU A 31 10.29 3.81 11.81
N ASP A 32 9.21 4.49 12.16
CA ASP A 32 9.22 5.95 12.35
C ASP A 32 10.00 6.37 13.61
N ARG A 33 10.06 5.49 14.62
CA ARG A 33 10.85 5.70 15.84
C ARG A 33 12.31 5.31 15.70
N ASN A 34 12.68 4.57 14.65
CA ASN A 34 14.07 4.18 14.42
C ASN A 34 14.80 5.29 13.65
N PRO A 35 15.92 5.84 14.17
CA PRO A 35 16.63 6.94 13.54
C PRO A 35 17.13 6.65 12.13
N GLU A 36 17.40 5.39 11.78
CA GLU A 36 17.86 5.00 10.44
C GLU A 36 16.74 5.00 9.37
N THR A 37 15.48 4.92 9.80
CA THR A 37 14.31 4.81 8.91
C THR A 37 13.33 5.97 9.04
N ALA A 38 13.34 6.72 10.14
CA ALA A 38 12.39 7.78 10.46
C ALA A 38 12.24 8.85 9.35
N ARG A 39 13.34 9.23 8.70
CA ARG A 39 13.33 10.22 7.60
C ARG A 39 13.27 9.61 6.20
N ARG A 40 13.02 8.30 6.11
CA ARG A 40 13.11 7.52 4.87
C ARG A 40 11.82 6.76 4.53
N LEU A 41 10.69 7.13 5.13
CA LEU A 41 9.39 6.49 4.87
C LEU A 41 8.58 7.17 3.74
N GLY A 42 9.24 8.04 2.97
CA GLY A 42 8.63 8.86 1.91
C GLY A 42 7.78 10.02 2.46
N THR A 43 7.26 10.81 1.53
CA THR A 43 6.40 11.97 1.82
C THR A 43 5.05 11.56 2.41
N GLU A 44 4.61 12.27 3.44
CA GLU A 44 3.28 12.12 4.03
C GLU A 44 2.31 13.14 3.43
N PHE A 45 1.63 12.79 2.34
CA PHE A 45 0.66 13.68 1.69
C PHE A 45 -0.62 13.88 2.51
N MET A 46 -1.02 12.86 3.25
CA MET A 46 -2.15 12.85 4.16
C MET A 46 -1.84 11.88 5.30
N SER A 47 -2.53 12.04 6.43
CA SER A 47 -2.32 11.19 7.60
C SER A 47 -2.41 9.71 7.22
N GLY A 48 -1.36 8.94 7.53
CA GLY A 48 -1.30 7.52 7.25
C GLY A 48 -0.79 7.14 5.85
N TRP A 49 -0.47 8.12 4.99
CA TRP A 49 0.09 7.85 3.65
C TRP A 49 1.38 7.02 3.70
N ARG A 50 2.18 7.21 4.75
CA ARG A 50 3.44 6.46 4.98
C ARG A 50 3.20 4.94 5.09
N ILE A 51 2.00 4.50 5.47
CA ILE A 51 1.63 3.08 5.52
C ILE A 51 1.61 2.48 4.10
N PHE A 52 1.06 3.21 3.13
CA PHE A 52 1.12 2.79 1.73
C PHE A 52 2.55 2.74 1.21
N ASN A 53 3.35 3.76 1.52
CA ASN A 53 4.77 3.80 1.11
C ASN A 53 5.57 2.61 1.66
N VAL A 54 5.41 2.31 2.95
CA VAL A 54 6.09 1.17 3.61
C VAL A 54 5.59 -0.16 3.06
N ALA A 55 4.27 -0.33 2.87
CA ALA A 55 3.73 -1.56 2.29
C ALA A 55 4.26 -1.79 0.86
N TYR A 56 4.24 -0.75 0.04
CA TYR A 56 4.78 -0.78 -1.32
C TYR A 56 6.27 -1.17 -1.31
N ALA A 57 7.06 -0.56 -0.43
CA ALA A 57 8.47 -0.89 -0.22
C ALA A 57 8.72 -2.36 0.14
N LEU A 58 7.83 -3.00 0.89
CA LEU A 58 7.96 -4.40 1.31
C LEU A 58 7.46 -5.39 0.25
N VAL A 59 6.46 -5.03 -0.55
CA VAL A 59 5.82 -5.95 -1.48
C VAL A 59 6.47 -5.91 -2.86
N VAL A 60 6.77 -4.72 -3.38
CA VAL A 60 7.20 -4.57 -4.78
C VAL A 60 8.67 -4.93 -4.98
N PRO A 61 9.06 -5.62 -6.07
CA PRO A 61 10.46 -5.98 -6.31
C PRO A 61 11.41 -4.78 -6.32
N MET A 62 12.62 -4.96 -5.76
CA MET A 62 13.65 -3.90 -5.66
C MET A 62 14.02 -3.26 -7.00
N ALA A 63 13.82 -3.96 -8.12
CA ALA A 63 14.07 -3.42 -9.46
C ALA A 63 13.23 -2.16 -9.76
N PHE A 64 11.99 -2.09 -9.28
CA PHE A 64 11.13 -0.91 -9.48
C PHE A 64 11.64 0.31 -8.70
N PHE A 65 12.14 0.10 -7.48
CA PHE A 65 12.70 1.19 -6.67
C PHE A 65 13.96 1.78 -7.28
N ARG A 66 14.84 0.95 -7.86
CA ARG A 66 16.01 1.45 -8.59
C ARG A 66 15.64 2.42 -9.72
N ILE A 67 14.48 2.25 -10.35
CA ILE A 67 14.02 3.14 -11.41
C ILE A 67 13.47 4.44 -10.79
N ALA A 68 12.65 4.31 -9.74
CA ALA A 68 12.03 5.44 -9.07
C ALA A 68 13.04 6.35 -8.32
N GLU A 69 14.08 5.76 -7.72
CA GLU A 69 15.15 6.45 -6.97
C GLU A 69 15.99 7.38 -7.85
N ASN A 70 16.08 7.12 -9.16
CA ASN A 70 16.83 7.95 -10.11
C ASN A 70 15.99 9.09 -10.70
N GLY A 71 14.71 9.19 -10.34
CA GLY A 71 13.78 10.18 -10.88
C GLY A 71 13.48 11.34 -9.92
N PRO A 72 12.79 12.39 -10.40
CA PRO A 72 12.41 13.55 -9.59
C PRO A 72 11.42 13.21 -8.46
N LEU A 73 10.82 12.01 -8.49
CA LEU A 73 9.84 11.54 -7.51
C LEU A 73 10.44 10.61 -6.45
N ALA A 74 11.77 10.48 -6.38
CA ALA A 74 12.45 9.58 -5.45
C ALA A 74 12.03 9.78 -3.98
N GLY A 75 11.79 11.03 -3.57
CA GLY A 75 11.35 11.35 -2.20
C GLY A 75 9.90 10.97 -1.86
N LEU A 76 9.07 10.63 -2.86
CA LEU A 76 7.66 10.31 -2.63
C LEU A 76 7.46 8.93 -1.99
N HIS A 77 8.38 8.01 -2.26
CA HIS A 77 8.30 6.64 -1.79
C HIS A 77 9.23 6.41 -0.61
N ALA A 78 8.95 5.37 0.17
CA ALA A 78 9.88 4.94 1.21
C ALA A 78 11.15 4.35 0.57
N ASP A 79 12.30 4.57 1.21
CA ASP A 79 13.54 3.88 0.88
C ASP A 79 13.36 2.39 1.15
N ALA A 80 13.21 1.62 0.08
CA ALA A 80 12.93 0.21 0.19
C ALA A 80 14.07 -0.56 0.85
N ARG A 81 15.34 -0.12 0.69
CA ARG A 81 16.47 -0.79 1.33
C ARG A 81 16.45 -0.57 2.84
N ALA A 82 16.26 0.68 3.27
CA ALA A 82 16.21 1.03 4.68
C ALA A 82 15.03 0.34 5.39
N VAL A 83 13.85 0.32 4.76
CA VAL A 83 12.65 -0.35 5.29
C VAL A 83 12.86 -1.86 5.39
N ARG A 84 13.33 -2.52 4.32
CA ARG A 84 13.53 -3.98 4.30
C ARG A 84 14.58 -4.45 5.31
N ARG A 85 15.61 -3.64 5.56
CA ARG A 85 16.64 -3.95 6.57
C ARG A 85 16.09 -4.00 8.01
N HIS A 86 15.02 -3.27 8.29
CA HIS A 86 14.44 -3.12 9.64
C HIS A 86 13.06 -3.81 9.79
N THR A 87 12.77 -4.76 8.91
CA THR A 87 11.53 -5.51 8.89
C THR A 87 11.78 -7.00 8.81
N GLY A 88 10.86 -7.77 9.38
CA GLY A 88 10.91 -9.22 9.41
C GLY A 88 9.70 -9.85 8.71
N ARG A 89 9.63 -11.17 8.74
CA ARG A 89 8.60 -11.96 8.04
C ARG A 89 7.17 -11.51 8.38
N PHE A 90 6.90 -11.17 9.64
CA PHE A 90 5.60 -10.66 10.05
C PHE A 90 5.21 -9.38 9.30
N ASP A 91 6.12 -8.42 9.19
CA ASP A 91 5.89 -7.16 8.50
C ASP A 91 5.62 -7.41 7.01
N TYR A 92 6.37 -8.32 6.39
CA TYR A 92 6.16 -8.72 4.99
C TYR A 92 4.79 -9.33 4.78
N VAL A 93 4.38 -10.31 5.60
CA VAL A 93 3.06 -10.95 5.48
C VAL A 93 1.95 -9.91 5.62
N LEU A 94 2.03 -9.05 6.63
CA LEU A 94 1.03 -8.03 6.87
C LEU A 94 0.97 -7.00 5.73
N ALA A 95 2.13 -6.59 5.20
CA ALA A 95 2.22 -5.70 4.06
C ALA A 95 1.62 -6.33 2.79
N HIS A 96 1.85 -7.62 2.54
CA HIS A 96 1.25 -8.33 1.40
C HIS A 96 -0.26 -8.43 1.52
N LEU A 97 -0.77 -8.79 2.71
CA LEU A 97 -2.20 -8.86 2.99
C LEU A 97 -2.86 -7.50 2.75
N PHE A 98 -2.30 -6.44 3.34
CA PHE A 98 -2.79 -5.07 3.14
C PHE A 98 -2.73 -4.64 1.67
N PHE A 99 -1.55 -4.75 1.04
CA PHE A 99 -1.30 -4.22 -0.31
C PHE A 99 -2.17 -4.89 -1.35
N TRP A 100 -2.22 -6.22 -1.38
CA TRP A 100 -3.02 -6.93 -2.38
C TRP A 100 -4.51 -6.78 -2.16
N THR A 101 -4.98 -6.69 -0.90
CA THR A 101 -6.39 -6.40 -0.62
C THR A 101 -6.82 -5.08 -1.26
N PHE A 102 -6.07 -4.00 -1.04
CA PHE A 102 -6.43 -2.69 -1.60
C PHE A 102 -6.12 -2.56 -3.10
N MET A 103 -5.04 -3.17 -3.60
CA MET A 103 -4.73 -3.14 -5.03
C MET A 103 -5.79 -3.88 -5.85
N THR A 104 -6.20 -5.08 -5.41
CA THR A 104 -7.26 -5.83 -6.10
C THR A 104 -8.59 -5.07 -6.04
N LEU A 105 -8.92 -4.47 -4.89
CA LEU A 105 -10.13 -3.66 -4.76
C LEU A 105 -10.10 -2.44 -5.70
N ALA A 106 -8.99 -1.69 -5.72
CA ALA A 106 -8.82 -0.53 -6.57
C ALA A 106 -8.88 -0.89 -8.07
N LEU A 107 -8.22 -1.99 -8.46
CA LEU A 107 -8.25 -2.49 -9.84
C LEU A 107 -9.66 -2.91 -10.25
N LEU A 108 -10.38 -3.65 -9.39
CA LEU A 108 -11.74 -4.10 -9.66
C LEU A 108 -12.67 -2.89 -9.86
N LEU A 109 -12.64 -1.92 -8.95
CA LEU A 109 -13.46 -0.71 -9.04
C LEU A 109 -13.10 0.15 -10.27
N GLY A 110 -11.80 0.30 -10.55
CA GLY A 110 -11.33 1.04 -11.72
C GLY A 110 -11.77 0.40 -13.04
N VAL A 111 -11.55 -0.90 -13.20
CA VAL A 111 -11.93 -1.66 -14.41
C VAL A 111 -13.44 -1.65 -14.60
N THR A 112 -14.22 -1.93 -13.56
CA THR A 112 -15.70 -1.94 -13.66
C THR A 112 -16.25 -0.55 -14.00
N THR A 113 -15.71 0.50 -13.40
CA THR A 113 -16.10 1.89 -13.74
C THR A 113 -15.76 2.21 -15.19
N LEU A 114 -14.58 1.79 -15.66
CA LEU A 114 -14.15 1.99 -17.05
C LEU A 114 -15.06 1.25 -18.03
N LEU A 115 -15.34 -0.04 -17.77
CA LEU A 115 -16.20 -0.86 -18.62
C LEU A 115 -17.63 -0.34 -18.68
N ASN A 116 -18.16 0.17 -17.55
CA ASN A 116 -19.48 0.83 -17.52
C ASN A 116 -19.47 2.11 -18.37
N ARG A 117 -18.44 2.96 -18.24
CA ARG A 117 -18.29 4.16 -19.09
C ARG A 117 -18.16 3.83 -20.58
N LEU A 118 -17.66 2.66 -20.93
CA LEU A 118 -17.56 2.17 -22.31
C LEU A 118 -18.83 1.44 -22.78
N GLY A 119 -19.85 1.26 -21.92
CA GLY A 119 -21.09 0.57 -22.24
C GLY A 119 -20.95 -0.95 -22.38
N VAL A 120 -19.88 -1.55 -21.85
CA VAL A 120 -19.63 -3.01 -21.91
C VAL A 120 -20.43 -3.77 -20.84
N ILE A 121 -20.67 -3.12 -19.69
CA ILE A 121 -21.41 -3.68 -18.56
C ILE A 121 -22.32 -2.60 -17.96
N ASP A 122 -23.43 -3.00 -17.34
CA ASP A 122 -24.43 -2.11 -16.70
C ASP A 122 -24.19 -1.88 -15.19
#